data_AF-A0A496TIC7-F1
#
_entry.id   AF-A0A496TIC7-F1
#
_cell.length_a   1.000
_cell.length_b   1.000
_cell.length_c   1.000
_cell.angle_alpha   90.00
_cell.angle_beta   90.00
_cell.angle_gamma   90.00
#
_symmetry.space_group_name_H-M   'P 1'
#
loop_
_entity.id
_entity.type
_entity.pdbx_description
1 polymer ?
#
loop_
_entity_poly.entity_id
_entity_poly.type
_entity_poly.pdbx_seq_one_letter_code
_entity_poly.pdbx_strand_id
1 'polypeptide(L)'
;MVEQIEDNLVKAHYFRTIGDYNKAKEFAAKEFAAKINSGLFSGATKIKREYDLPYELTRESASKAIDKLLAQEEFELAARLGKEFGFNEKKYVDSAIIAFKKYFMQERYKKARKIEKDFNIPLERTQKIAYQAFKLNLAKERYEMAAGLGKEYKLPKEEVIDAACKAIEKLFSKNRFDKAIDIIREFKIPKDRVQKIAAAEFNARFHKGYYEQARFIRDQFDVPYNLIQDEVLRVFNLHMDKKFFQEANVIEQEYKLKKELCKPAAKRAFSYFVEKGEFEKAAKIGKYYKLSKSEIKDVALKAFFMKMDKGDYEGAKYLKREFKLKRDKIIPVAKKAYELNKNLGYIKQAEDIKREYLIGGKGILGKIFSKISSLQV
;
A
#
# COMPACT_ATOMS: atom_id res chain seq x y z
N MET A 1 53.03 -4.48 64.62
CA MET A 1 51.82 -5.33 64.69
C MET A 1 50.95 -5.20 63.44
N VAL A 2 50.58 -4.01 62.96
CA VAL A 2 49.66 -3.85 61.81
C VAL A 2 50.22 -4.37 60.47
N GLU A 3 51.54 -4.41 60.29
CA GLU A 3 52.15 -4.97 59.07
C GLU A 3 51.87 -6.47 58.87
N GLN A 4 51.51 -7.21 59.93
CA GLN A 4 51.17 -8.64 59.90
C GLN A 4 49.71 -8.93 59.52
N ILE A 5 48.85 -7.93 59.42
CA ILE A 5 47.45 -8.10 58.95
C ILE A 5 47.49 -8.38 57.43
N GLU A 6 46.74 -9.33 56.88
CA GLU A 6 46.77 -9.54 55.40
C GLU A 6 45.87 -8.56 54.65
N ASP A 7 44.79 -8.09 55.27
CA ASP A 7 43.77 -7.24 54.64
C ASP A 7 44.27 -5.80 54.43
N ASN A 8 44.38 -5.41 53.16
CA ASN A 8 44.83 -4.07 52.75
C ASN A 8 43.84 -2.98 53.18
N LEU A 9 42.54 -3.24 53.23
CA LEU A 9 41.54 -2.26 53.64
C LEU A 9 41.61 -2.02 55.15
N VAL A 10 41.83 -3.07 55.95
CA VAL A 10 42.06 -2.92 57.41
C VAL A 10 43.31 -2.07 57.66
N LYS A 11 44.40 -2.32 56.93
CA LYS A 11 45.61 -1.47 56.99
C LYS A 11 45.31 -0.03 56.59
N ALA A 12 44.58 0.18 55.49
CA ALA A 12 44.23 1.52 55.02
C ALA A 12 43.42 2.30 56.06
N HIS A 13 42.44 1.66 56.71
CA HIS A 13 41.67 2.26 57.80
C HIS A 13 42.55 2.61 59.00
N TYR A 14 43.43 1.70 59.43
CA TYR A 14 44.35 1.95 60.55
C TYR A 14 45.27 3.16 60.28
N PHE A 15 45.92 3.23 59.12
CA PHE A 15 46.79 4.36 58.82
C PHE A 15 46.02 5.68 58.71
N ARG A 16 44.77 5.64 58.25
CA ARG A 16 43.89 6.81 58.23
C ARG A 16 43.52 7.28 59.63
N THR A 17 43.28 6.38 60.59
CA THR A 17 42.90 6.76 61.96
C THR A 17 44.05 7.37 62.75
N ILE A 18 45.29 6.95 62.48
CA ILE A 18 46.49 7.53 63.12
C ILE A 18 47.06 8.76 62.39
N GLY A 19 46.40 9.23 61.32
CA GLY A 19 46.77 10.43 60.58
C GLY A 19 47.83 10.26 59.47
N ASP A 20 48.25 9.03 59.17
CA ASP A 20 49.16 8.75 58.05
C ASP A 20 48.37 8.53 56.75
N TYR A 21 47.92 9.64 56.17
CA TYR A 21 47.10 9.62 54.96
C TYR A 21 47.83 9.04 53.74
N ASN A 22 49.16 9.16 53.67
CA ASN A 22 49.93 8.63 52.54
C ASN A 22 49.96 7.10 52.56
N LYS A 23 50.27 6.48 53.72
CA LYS A 23 50.17 5.02 53.85
C LYS A 23 48.74 4.53 53.69
N ALA A 24 47.75 5.26 54.20
CA ALA A 24 46.35 4.91 54.01
C ALA A 24 45.99 4.82 52.52
N LYS A 25 46.41 5.81 51.71
CA LYS A 25 46.21 5.79 50.25
C LYS A 25 46.97 4.67 49.56
N GLU A 26 48.19 4.33 50.00
CA GLU A 26 48.97 3.22 49.42
C GLU A 26 48.26 1.87 49.59
N PHE A 27 47.81 1.54 50.80
CA PHE A 27 47.09 0.29 51.05
C PHE A 27 45.71 0.28 50.39
N ALA A 28 44.99 1.40 50.39
CA ALA A 28 43.75 1.53 49.65
C ALA A 28 43.95 1.35 48.14
N ALA A 29 45.07 1.81 47.56
CA ALA A 29 45.39 1.58 46.15
C ALA A 29 45.67 0.10 45.82
N LYS A 30 46.30 -0.65 46.74
CA LYS A 30 46.49 -2.11 46.59
C LYS A 30 45.14 -2.84 46.59
N GLU A 31 44.25 -2.51 47.52
CA GLU A 31 42.91 -3.10 47.57
C GLU A 31 42.07 -2.70 46.35
N PHE A 32 42.16 -1.42 45.93
CA PHE A 32 41.55 -0.94 44.70
C PHE A 32 41.98 -1.78 43.48
N ALA A 33 43.29 -2.02 43.34
CA ALA A 33 43.85 -2.80 42.24
C ALA A 33 43.35 -4.26 42.28
N ALA A 34 43.27 -4.88 43.46
CA ALA A 34 42.71 -6.23 43.61
C ALA A 34 41.24 -6.27 43.15
N LYS A 35 40.40 -5.35 43.67
CA LYS A 35 38.97 -5.29 43.32
C LYS A 35 38.74 -5.05 41.83
N ILE A 36 39.42 -4.07 41.24
CA ILE A 36 39.17 -3.68 39.84
C ILE A 36 39.60 -4.78 38.86
N ASN A 37 40.72 -5.46 39.11
CA ASN A 37 41.21 -6.57 38.28
C ASN A 37 40.33 -7.82 38.38
N SER A 38 39.68 -8.04 39.53
CA SER A 38 38.69 -9.10 39.75
C SER A 38 37.28 -8.77 39.24
N GLY A 39 37.07 -7.60 38.63
CA GLY A 39 35.77 -7.17 38.09
C GLY A 39 34.80 -6.61 39.14
N LEU A 40 35.24 -6.39 40.38
CA LEU A 40 34.43 -5.82 41.47
C LEU A 40 34.43 -4.28 41.39
N PHE A 41 33.91 -3.74 40.28
CA PHE A 41 34.01 -2.32 39.93
C PHE A 41 33.36 -1.37 40.93
N SER A 42 32.19 -1.72 41.47
CA SER A 42 31.51 -0.90 42.48
C SER A 42 32.34 -0.78 43.76
N GLY A 43 32.99 -1.88 44.17
CA GLY A 43 33.89 -1.89 45.32
C GLY A 43 35.13 -1.03 45.09
N ALA A 44 35.77 -1.20 43.93
CA ALA A 44 36.91 -0.36 43.54
C ALA A 44 36.54 1.14 43.51
N THR A 45 35.38 1.47 42.95
CA THR A 45 34.88 2.86 42.88
C THR A 45 34.65 3.44 44.28
N LYS A 46 34.07 2.65 45.21
CA LYS A 46 33.89 3.07 46.60
C LYS A 46 35.23 3.38 47.27
N ILE A 47 36.22 2.50 47.12
CA ILE A 47 37.56 2.71 47.69
C ILE A 47 38.21 3.98 47.14
N LYS A 48 38.16 4.20 45.81
CA LYS A 48 38.70 5.42 45.20
C LYS A 48 38.10 6.69 45.81
N ARG A 49 36.78 6.71 46.02
CA ARG A 49 36.07 7.87 46.58
C ARG A 49 36.34 8.04 48.07
N GLU A 50 36.34 6.95 48.83
CA GLU A 50 36.51 6.97 50.28
C GLU A 50 37.91 7.42 50.72
N TYR A 51 38.93 7.06 49.95
CA TYR A 51 40.33 7.39 50.21
C TYR A 51 40.87 8.51 49.32
N ASP A 52 40.02 9.11 48.48
CA ASP A 52 40.39 10.15 47.52
C ASP A 52 41.68 9.77 46.75
N LEU A 53 41.64 8.59 46.12
CA LEU A 53 42.81 8.04 45.45
C LEU A 53 43.12 8.84 44.18
N PRO A 54 44.36 9.35 44.04
CA PRO A 54 44.77 10.11 42.87
C PRO A 54 44.81 9.24 41.61
N TYR A 55 44.78 9.90 40.46
CA TYR A 55 44.78 9.24 39.15
C TYR A 55 46.00 8.32 38.98
N GLU A 56 47.16 8.75 39.44
CA GLU A 56 48.44 8.05 39.32
C GLU A 56 48.43 6.68 40.00
N LEU A 57 47.75 6.56 41.15
CA LEU A 57 47.64 5.30 41.90
C LEU A 57 46.58 4.35 41.34
N THR A 58 45.68 4.83 40.49
CA THR A 58 44.55 4.04 39.98
C THR A 58 44.65 3.73 38.48
N ARG A 59 45.42 4.51 37.72
CA ARG A 59 45.44 4.44 36.25
C ARG A 59 45.90 3.10 35.70
N GLU A 60 46.90 2.45 36.31
CA GLU A 60 47.48 1.22 35.73
C GLU A 60 46.51 0.05 35.85
N SER A 61 45.98 -0.19 37.06
CA SER A 61 45.03 -1.27 37.31
C SER A 61 43.69 -1.01 36.61
N ALA A 62 43.22 0.24 36.56
CA ALA A 62 42.04 0.58 35.78
C ALA A 62 42.24 0.39 34.26
N SER A 63 43.43 0.71 33.72
CA SER A 63 43.75 0.45 32.30
C SER A 63 43.71 -1.04 32.00
N LYS A 64 44.37 -1.88 32.81
CA LYS A 64 44.36 -3.35 32.64
C LYS A 64 42.93 -3.92 32.70
N ALA A 65 42.10 -3.43 33.61
CA ALA A 65 40.70 -3.85 33.70
C ALA A 65 39.88 -3.43 32.47
N ILE A 66 40.09 -2.22 31.94
CA ILE A 66 39.46 -1.75 30.70
C ILE A 66 39.90 -2.62 29.52
N ASP A 67 41.20 -2.89 29.38
CA ASP A 67 41.73 -3.73 28.28
C ASP A 67 41.14 -5.14 28.33
N LYS A 68 40.99 -5.72 29.52
CA LYS A 68 40.32 -7.01 29.74
C LYS A 68 38.84 -6.97 29.30
N LEU A 69 38.10 -5.92 29.65
CA LEU A 69 36.70 -5.76 29.23
C LEU A 69 36.56 -5.59 27.72
N LEU A 70 37.48 -4.85 27.08
CA LEU A 70 37.51 -4.71 25.63
C LEU A 70 37.75 -6.05 24.94
N ALA A 71 38.67 -6.88 25.46
CA ALA A 71 38.91 -8.23 24.96
C ALA A 71 37.70 -9.16 25.15
N GLN A 72 36.85 -8.89 26.15
CA GLN A 72 35.60 -9.62 26.42
C GLN A 72 34.37 -9.03 25.69
N GLU A 73 34.56 -8.00 24.85
CA GLU A 73 33.48 -7.27 24.16
C GLU A 73 32.44 -6.60 25.11
N GLU A 74 32.86 -6.32 26.34
CA GLU A 74 32.08 -5.61 27.36
C GLU A 74 32.26 -4.09 27.23
N PHE A 75 32.01 -3.58 26.02
CA PHE A 75 32.30 -2.19 25.63
C PHE A 75 31.57 -1.14 26.46
N GLU A 76 30.34 -1.42 26.92
CA GLU A 76 29.59 -0.50 27.79
C GLU A 76 30.27 -0.34 29.15
N LEU A 77 30.71 -1.44 29.76
CA LEU A 77 31.42 -1.41 31.03
C LEU A 77 32.79 -0.75 30.89
N ALA A 78 33.52 -1.07 29.81
CA ALA A 78 34.79 -0.42 29.49
C ALA A 78 34.63 1.11 29.37
N ALA A 79 33.60 1.58 28.67
CA ALA A 79 33.30 3.00 28.55
C ALA A 79 32.97 3.64 29.92
N ARG A 80 32.14 2.98 30.74
CA ARG A 80 31.75 3.49 32.07
C ARG A 80 32.96 3.60 33.01
N LEU A 81 33.85 2.61 33.03
CA LEU A 81 35.09 2.68 33.83
C LEU A 81 36.04 3.76 33.31
N GLY A 82 36.22 3.84 31.99
CA GLY A 82 37.05 4.89 31.38
C GLY A 82 36.59 6.29 31.79
N LYS A 83 35.27 6.52 31.80
CA LYS A 83 34.67 7.79 32.25
C LYS A 83 34.84 8.00 33.77
N GLU A 84 34.53 7.00 34.59
CA GLU A 84 34.61 7.10 36.07
C GLU A 84 36.04 7.37 36.58
N PHE A 85 37.04 6.82 35.91
CA PHE A 85 38.45 6.96 36.29
C PHE A 85 39.20 8.06 35.53
N GLY A 86 38.49 8.92 34.79
CA GLY A 86 39.08 10.10 34.15
C GLY A 86 40.08 9.78 33.03
N PHE A 87 39.90 8.66 32.33
CA PHE A 87 40.70 8.37 31.15
C PHE A 87 40.38 9.34 30.01
N ASN A 88 41.26 9.36 29.01
CA ASN A 88 41.09 10.17 27.81
C ASN A 88 39.67 9.98 27.22
N GLU A 89 38.95 11.09 27.08
CA GLU A 89 37.56 11.12 26.60
C GLU A 89 37.36 10.39 25.29
N LYS A 90 38.27 10.59 24.34
CA LYS A 90 38.23 9.90 23.05
C LYS A 90 38.17 8.38 23.21
N LYS A 91 38.98 7.81 24.12
CA LYS A 91 39.05 6.35 24.30
C LYS A 91 37.76 5.75 24.84
N TYR A 92 37.18 6.34 25.89
CA TYR A 92 35.96 5.79 26.47
C TYR A 92 34.72 6.07 25.61
N VAL A 93 34.70 7.19 24.87
CA VAL A 93 33.64 7.48 23.88
C VAL A 93 33.70 6.49 22.71
N ASP A 94 34.90 6.11 22.23
CA ASP A 94 35.04 5.10 21.18
C ASP A 94 34.45 3.74 21.63
N SER A 95 34.66 3.34 22.90
CA SER A 95 34.02 2.16 23.48
C SER A 95 32.50 2.31 23.58
N ALA A 96 32.02 3.49 23.98
CA ALA A 96 30.59 3.79 24.04
C ALA A 96 29.93 3.71 22.64
N ILE A 97 30.62 4.14 21.58
CA ILE A 97 30.15 4.03 20.19
C ILE A 97 30.00 2.58 19.76
N ILE A 98 30.94 1.71 20.13
CA ILE A 98 30.84 0.27 19.83
C ILE A 98 29.67 -0.37 20.58
N ALA A 99 29.50 -0.03 21.87
CA ALA A 99 28.37 -0.47 22.66
C ALA A 99 27.03 0.03 22.09
N PHE A 100 26.96 1.31 21.71
CA PHE A 100 25.83 1.90 21.00
C PHE A 100 25.51 1.09 19.75
N LYS A 101 26.49 0.87 18.86
CA LYS A 101 26.32 0.07 17.64
C LYS A 101 25.76 -1.31 17.92
N LYS A 102 26.34 -2.03 18.90
CA LYS A 102 25.89 -3.37 19.31
C LYS A 102 24.41 -3.38 19.66
N TYR A 103 23.97 -2.49 20.55
CA TYR A 103 22.57 -2.43 20.96
C TYR A 103 21.64 -1.89 19.86
N PHE A 104 22.10 -0.92 19.07
CA PHE A 104 21.31 -0.32 18.00
C PHE A 104 21.01 -1.34 16.89
N MET A 105 22.01 -2.14 16.50
CA MET A 105 21.85 -3.20 15.50
C MET A 105 21.07 -4.42 16.03
N GLN A 106 21.06 -4.64 17.35
CA GLN A 106 20.18 -5.58 18.03
C GLN A 106 18.75 -5.03 18.26
N GLU A 107 18.43 -3.86 17.70
CA GLU A 107 17.11 -3.22 17.80
C GLU A 107 16.73 -2.81 19.24
N ARG A 108 17.72 -2.77 20.15
CA ARG A 108 17.57 -2.32 21.54
C ARG A 108 17.71 -0.80 21.62
N TYR A 109 16.93 -0.08 20.83
CA TYR A 109 17.06 1.38 20.62
C TYR A 109 17.03 2.19 21.92
N LYS A 110 16.15 1.84 22.87
CA LYS A 110 16.09 2.54 24.18
C LYS A 110 17.42 2.47 24.93
N LYS A 111 18.08 1.30 24.92
CA LYS A 111 19.37 1.11 25.60
C LYS A 111 20.49 1.83 24.86
N ALA A 112 20.49 1.78 23.53
CA ALA A 112 21.46 2.50 22.71
C ALA A 112 21.35 4.02 22.90
N ARG A 113 20.14 4.61 22.86
CA ARG A 113 19.90 6.03 23.14
C ARG A 113 20.36 6.45 24.55
N LYS A 114 20.21 5.57 25.54
CA LYS A 114 20.75 5.81 26.89
C LYS A 114 22.28 5.93 26.86
N ILE A 115 22.98 5.06 26.14
CA ILE A 115 24.45 5.14 25.99
C ILE A 115 24.85 6.41 25.24
N GLU A 116 24.19 6.74 24.13
CA GLU A 116 24.42 7.97 23.39
C GLU A 116 24.32 9.21 24.30
N LYS A 117 23.28 9.28 25.13
CA LYS A 117 23.09 10.34 26.11
C LYS A 117 24.11 10.30 27.25
N ASP A 118 24.35 9.14 27.86
CA ASP A 118 25.27 8.98 29.00
C ASP A 118 26.71 9.39 28.63
N PHE A 119 27.09 9.25 27.36
CA PHE A 119 28.44 9.53 26.86
C PHE A 119 28.52 10.73 25.92
N ASN A 120 27.44 11.50 25.75
CA ASN A 120 27.36 12.64 24.84
C ASN A 120 27.93 12.32 23.45
N ILE A 121 27.60 11.16 22.89
CA ILE A 121 28.16 10.70 21.62
C ILE A 121 27.70 11.68 20.51
N PRO A 122 28.62 12.29 19.75
CA PRO A 122 28.25 13.21 18.69
C PRO A 122 27.41 12.53 17.60
N LEU A 123 26.43 13.27 17.05
CA LEU A 123 25.53 12.77 16.01
C LEU A 123 26.30 12.21 14.80
N GLU A 124 27.41 12.84 14.42
CA GLU A 124 28.25 12.44 13.29
C GLU A 124 28.83 11.02 13.49
N ARG A 125 29.01 10.60 14.74
CA ARG A 125 29.49 9.26 15.09
C ARG A 125 28.38 8.22 15.16
N THR A 126 27.12 8.62 15.34
CA THR A 126 25.97 7.70 15.38
C THR A 126 25.23 7.61 14.04
N GLN A 127 25.33 8.63 13.18
CA GLN A 127 24.55 8.74 11.95
C GLN A 127 24.75 7.56 10.98
N LYS A 128 26.00 7.11 10.76
CA LYS A 128 26.28 5.95 9.89
C LYS A 128 25.65 4.65 10.42
N ILE A 129 25.63 4.47 11.74
CA ILE A 129 25.03 3.30 12.41
C ILE A 129 23.50 3.41 12.31
N ALA A 130 22.95 4.60 12.53
CA ALA A 130 21.53 4.86 12.39
C ALA A 130 21.04 4.60 10.96
N TYR A 131 21.83 4.97 9.95
CA TYR A 131 21.52 4.67 8.55
C TYR A 131 21.48 3.15 8.27
N GLN A 132 22.38 2.36 8.85
CA GLN A 132 22.34 0.90 8.71
C GLN A 132 21.06 0.30 9.32
N ALA A 133 20.69 0.74 10.53
CA ALA A 133 19.47 0.29 11.17
C ALA A 133 18.20 0.80 10.47
N PHE A 134 18.24 1.99 9.86
CA PHE A 134 17.19 2.50 8.99
C PHE A 134 16.95 1.53 7.82
N LYS A 135 18.00 1.14 7.08
CA LYS A 135 17.87 0.16 5.98
C LYS A 135 17.39 -1.21 6.48
N LEU A 136 17.86 -1.67 7.65
CA LEU A 136 17.39 -2.91 8.26
C LEU A 136 15.88 -2.88 8.57
N ASN A 137 15.37 -1.76 9.10
CA ASN A 137 13.93 -1.61 9.37
C ASN A 137 13.12 -1.53 8.08
N LEU A 138 13.63 -0.88 7.03
CA LEU A 138 12.98 -0.90 5.71
C LEU A 138 12.87 -2.32 5.16
N ALA A 139 13.94 -3.13 5.25
CA ALA A 139 13.96 -4.51 4.79
C ALA A 139 12.98 -5.41 5.58
N LYS A 140 12.76 -5.11 6.86
CA LYS A 140 11.77 -5.79 7.73
C LYS A 140 10.36 -5.18 7.64
N GLU A 141 10.12 -4.25 6.71
CA GLU A 141 8.87 -3.50 6.54
C GLU A 141 8.35 -2.77 7.79
N ARG A 142 9.28 -2.33 8.64
CA ARG A 142 9.01 -1.52 9.83
C ARG A 142 9.17 -0.05 9.51
N TYR A 143 8.37 0.40 8.55
CA TYR A 143 8.52 1.70 7.90
C TYR A 143 8.41 2.89 8.86
N GLU A 144 7.48 2.83 9.83
CA GLU A 144 7.32 3.87 10.86
C GLU A 144 8.58 4.00 11.74
N MET A 145 9.15 2.87 12.17
CA MET A 145 10.41 2.85 12.92
C MET A 145 11.56 3.40 12.07
N ALA A 146 11.65 2.98 10.81
CA ALA A 146 12.65 3.51 9.89
C ALA A 146 12.53 5.04 9.76
N ALA A 147 11.33 5.56 9.47
CA ALA A 147 11.09 7.00 9.36
C ALA A 147 11.48 7.72 10.67
N GLY A 148 11.10 7.20 11.83
CA GLY A 148 11.46 7.74 13.14
C GLY A 148 12.97 7.84 13.36
N LEU A 149 13.71 6.75 13.10
CA LEU A 149 15.17 6.74 13.16
C LEU A 149 15.78 7.74 12.16
N GLY A 150 15.21 7.81 10.96
CA GLY A 150 15.61 8.74 9.91
C GLY A 150 15.54 10.19 10.34
N LYS A 151 14.42 10.57 10.95
CA LYS A 151 14.21 11.92 11.48
C LYS A 151 15.10 12.21 12.67
N GLU A 152 15.20 11.28 13.63
CA GLU A 152 16.01 11.44 14.85
C GLU A 152 17.49 11.66 14.53
N TYR A 153 18.06 10.87 13.61
CA TYR A 153 19.47 10.92 13.25
C TYR A 153 19.77 11.77 12.00
N LYS A 154 18.83 12.63 11.60
CA LYS A 154 18.95 13.57 10.47
C LYS A 154 19.45 12.91 9.17
N LEU A 155 18.91 11.74 8.85
CA LEU A 155 19.19 11.01 7.61
C LEU A 155 18.61 11.75 6.39
N PRO A 156 19.01 11.40 5.14
CA PRO A 156 18.54 12.09 3.94
C PRO A 156 17.02 12.22 3.89
N LYS A 157 16.53 13.46 3.87
CA LYS A 157 15.11 13.80 4.04
C LYS A 157 14.19 13.00 3.12
N GLU A 158 14.58 12.82 1.86
CA GLU A 158 13.76 12.11 0.88
C GLU A 158 13.59 10.62 1.22
N GLU A 159 14.66 9.94 1.68
CA GLU A 159 14.56 8.54 2.12
C GLU A 159 13.65 8.40 3.35
N VAL A 160 13.70 9.37 4.27
CA VAL A 160 12.84 9.40 5.46
C VAL A 160 11.37 9.61 5.06
N ILE A 161 11.11 10.51 4.11
CA ILE A 161 9.77 10.75 3.56
C ILE A 161 9.25 9.48 2.85
N ASP A 162 10.08 8.81 2.05
CA ASP A 162 9.71 7.55 1.38
C ASP A 162 9.36 6.45 2.40
N ALA A 163 10.12 6.34 3.48
CA ALA A 163 9.79 5.42 4.58
C ALA A 163 8.44 5.78 5.23
N ALA A 164 8.20 7.06 5.51
CA ALA A 164 6.93 7.51 6.07
C ALA A 164 5.74 7.26 5.12
N CYS A 165 5.91 7.48 3.80
CA CYS A 165 4.91 7.14 2.79
C CYS A 165 4.52 5.66 2.83
N LYS A 166 5.50 4.75 2.89
CA LYS A 166 5.24 3.30 3.01
C LYS A 166 4.54 2.93 4.33
N ALA A 167 4.84 3.65 5.42
CA ALA A 167 4.12 3.49 6.67
C ALA A 167 2.64 3.88 6.53
N ILE A 168 2.36 5.01 5.85
CA ILE A 168 1.00 5.48 5.55
C ILE A 168 0.23 4.45 4.71
N GLU A 169 0.82 3.93 3.64
CA GLU A 169 0.23 2.86 2.81
C GLU A 169 -0.21 1.64 3.66
N LYS A 170 0.67 1.20 4.58
CA LYS A 170 0.40 0.07 5.48
C LYS A 170 -0.66 0.37 6.55
N LEU A 171 -0.82 1.64 6.92
CA LEU A 171 -1.86 2.07 7.87
C LEU A 171 -3.22 2.21 7.18
N PHE A 172 -3.25 2.74 5.95
CA PHE A 172 -4.46 2.83 5.13
C PHE A 172 -5.08 1.45 4.90
N SER A 173 -4.29 0.47 4.43
CA SER A 173 -4.75 -0.92 4.24
C SER A 173 -5.26 -1.59 5.53
N LYS A 174 -4.92 -1.04 6.71
CA LYS A 174 -5.38 -1.50 8.03
C LYS A 174 -6.47 -0.63 8.66
N ASN A 175 -7.04 0.32 7.91
CA ASN A 175 -8.04 1.29 8.41
C ASN A 175 -7.56 2.14 9.60
N ARG A 176 -6.25 2.39 9.72
CA ARG A 176 -5.66 3.19 10.81
C ARG A 176 -5.40 4.62 10.34
N PHE A 177 -6.44 5.33 9.94
CA PHE A 177 -6.34 6.66 9.32
C PHE A 177 -5.80 7.74 10.28
N ASP A 178 -6.19 7.72 11.56
CA ASP A 178 -5.71 8.71 12.54
C ASP A 178 -4.18 8.66 12.70
N LYS A 179 -3.63 7.45 12.83
CA LYS A 179 -2.17 7.25 12.88
C LYS A 179 -1.48 7.67 11.60
N ALA A 180 -2.11 7.45 10.45
CA ALA A 180 -1.56 7.90 9.19
C ALA A 180 -1.52 9.43 9.11
N ILE A 181 -2.56 10.11 9.60
CA ILE A 181 -2.61 11.58 9.72
C ILE A 181 -1.51 12.10 10.65
N ASP A 182 -1.26 11.41 11.77
CA ASP A 182 -0.16 11.75 12.68
C ASP A 182 1.19 11.68 11.96
N ILE A 183 1.46 10.61 11.21
CA ILE A 183 2.68 10.48 10.40
C ILE A 183 2.77 11.58 9.34
N ILE A 184 1.68 11.87 8.62
CA ILE A 184 1.64 12.92 7.59
C ILE A 184 2.07 14.27 8.18
N ARG A 185 1.52 14.62 9.36
CA ARG A 185 1.85 15.86 10.07
C ARG A 185 3.27 15.84 10.61
N GLU A 186 3.66 14.76 11.25
CA GLU A 186 4.96 14.62 11.91
C GLU A 186 6.13 14.76 10.93
N PHE A 187 6.00 14.14 9.75
CA PHE A 187 7.03 14.12 8.72
C PHE A 187 6.82 15.19 7.64
N LYS A 188 5.75 15.99 7.76
CA LYS A 188 5.38 17.07 6.82
C LYS A 188 5.34 16.55 5.37
N ILE A 189 4.64 15.44 5.17
CA ILE A 189 4.57 14.77 3.86
C ILE A 189 3.84 15.69 2.86
N PRO A 190 4.40 15.90 1.65
CA PRO A 190 3.75 16.70 0.61
C PRO A 190 2.34 16.20 0.28
N LYS A 191 1.39 17.13 0.10
CA LYS A 191 -0.02 16.82 -0.17
C LYS A 191 -0.19 15.91 -1.40
N ASP A 192 0.59 16.13 -2.46
CA ASP A 192 0.51 15.34 -3.69
C ASP A 192 0.93 13.87 -3.47
N ARG A 193 1.92 13.62 -2.60
CA ARG A 193 2.32 12.24 -2.22
C ARG A 193 1.22 11.56 -1.42
N VAL A 194 0.61 12.26 -0.46
CA VAL A 194 -0.53 11.75 0.31
C VAL A 194 -1.71 11.42 -0.62
N GLN A 195 -2.05 12.33 -1.55
CA GLN A 195 -3.13 12.12 -2.52
C GLN A 195 -2.88 10.92 -3.42
N LYS A 196 -1.64 10.69 -3.88
CA LYS A 196 -1.29 9.50 -4.67
C LYS A 196 -1.47 8.20 -3.89
N ILE A 197 -1.04 8.16 -2.62
CA ILE A 197 -1.22 6.99 -1.75
C ILE A 197 -2.71 6.74 -1.47
N ALA A 198 -3.46 7.80 -1.16
CA ALA A 198 -4.90 7.73 -0.94
C ALA A 198 -5.65 7.29 -2.22
N ALA A 199 -5.25 7.76 -3.40
CA ALA A 199 -5.81 7.33 -4.68
C ALA A 199 -5.56 5.84 -4.95
N ALA A 200 -4.37 5.32 -4.63
CA ALA A 200 -4.07 3.91 -4.79
C ALA A 200 -4.97 3.04 -3.89
N GLU A 201 -5.14 3.42 -2.62
CA GLU A 201 -6.04 2.71 -1.70
C GLU A 201 -7.51 2.86 -2.11
N PHE A 202 -7.93 4.06 -2.54
CA PHE A 202 -9.25 4.29 -3.13
C PHE A 202 -9.50 3.28 -4.25
N ASN A 203 -8.59 3.20 -5.22
CA ASN A 203 -8.75 2.36 -6.41
C ASN A 203 -8.86 0.88 -5.99
N ALA A 204 -8.01 0.43 -5.07
CA ALA A 204 -8.03 -0.94 -4.56
C ALA A 204 -9.37 -1.30 -3.87
N ARG A 205 -9.95 -0.37 -3.10
CA ARG A 205 -11.23 -0.59 -2.42
C ARG A 205 -12.42 -0.49 -3.35
N PHE A 206 -12.41 0.50 -4.23
CA PHE A 206 -13.46 0.72 -5.23
C PHE A 206 -13.58 -0.49 -6.15
N HIS A 207 -12.45 -1.05 -6.60
CA HIS A 207 -12.41 -2.27 -7.40
C HIS A 207 -13.06 -3.47 -6.70
N LYS A 208 -12.84 -3.61 -5.38
CA LYS A 208 -13.39 -4.69 -4.55
C LYS A 208 -14.85 -4.49 -4.15
N GLY A 209 -15.47 -3.36 -4.50
CA GLY A 209 -16.84 -3.03 -4.14
C GLY A 209 -17.01 -2.36 -2.77
N TYR A 210 -15.92 -1.96 -2.11
CA TYR A 210 -15.98 -1.22 -0.84
C TYR A 210 -16.18 0.29 -1.07
N TYR A 211 -17.32 0.66 -1.67
CA TYR A 211 -17.57 2.02 -2.17
C TYR A 211 -17.57 3.10 -1.09
N GLU A 212 -18.25 2.87 0.03
CA GLU A 212 -18.31 3.86 1.12
C GLU A 212 -16.92 4.10 1.73
N GLN A 213 -16.11 3.05 1.86
CA GLN A 213 -14.74 3.18 2.36
C GLN A 213 -13.84 3.92 1.37
N ALA A 214 -13.98 3.64 0.07
CA ALA A 214 -13.27 4.38 -0.96
C ALA A 214 -13.68 5.86 -0.94
N ARG A 215 -14.98 6.16 -0.89
CA ARG A 215 -15.50 7.53 -0.79
C ARG A 215 -14.92 8.27 0.43
N PHE A 216 -14.93 7.63 1.59
CA PHE A 216 -14.31 8.18 2.80
C PHE A 216 -12.85 8.57 2.57
N ILE A 217 -12.03 7.71 1.93
CA ILE A 217 -10.62 8.02 1.63
C ILE A 217 -10.50 9.20 0.67
N ARG A 218 -11.32 9.23 -0.39
CA ARG A 218 -11.31 10.33 -1.36
C ARG A 218 -11.56 11.65 -0.66
N ASP A 219 -12.58 11.70 0.18
CA ASP A 219 -13.04 12.92 0.82
C ASP A 219 -12.08 13.34 1.94
N GLN A 220 -11.61 12.39 2.77
CA GLN A 220 -10.69 12.66 3.88
C GLN A 220 -9.32 13.19 3.43
N PHE A 221 -8.85 12.76 2.26
CA PHE A 221 -7.51 13.09 1.76
C PHE A 221 -7.53 13.97 0.50
N ASP A 222 -8.68 14.60 0.19
CA ASP A 222 -8.89 15.46 -0.98
C ASP A 222 -8.37 14.83 -2.28
N VAL A 223 -8.67 13.55 -2.55
CA VAL A 223 -8.10 12.84 -3.71
C VAL A 223 -8.65 13.42 -5.02
N PRO A 224 -7.79 13.94 -5.91
CA PRO A 224 -8.21 14.48 -7.20
C PRO A 224 -8.85 13.41 -8.10
N TYR A 225 -9.93 13.77 -8.78
CA TYR A 225 -10.69 12.85 -9.64
C TYR A 225 -9.83 12.20 -10.75
N ASN A 226 -8.89 12.94 -11.32
CA ASN A 226 -8.01 12.42 -12.37
C ASN A 226 -7.11 11.25 -11.90
N LEU A 227 -6.88 11.07 -10.59
CA LEU A 227 -6.11 9.94 -10.06
C LEU A 227 -6.96 8.66 -9.91
N ILE A 228 -8.28 8.78 -9.93
CA ILE A 228 -9.22 7.68 -9.68
C ILE A 228 -10.16 7.39 -10.87
N GLN A 229 -10.19 8.29 -11.87
CA GLN A 229 -11.10 8.23 -13.01
C GLN A 229 -11.07 6.89 -13.73
N ASP A 230 -9.88 6.35 -13.97
CA ASP A 230 -9.71 5.09 -14.71
C ASP A 230 -10.30 3.90 -13.96
N GLU A 231 -10.14 3.86 -12.64
CA GLU A 231 -10.75 2.79 -11.82
C GLU A 231 -12.26 2.93 -11.79
N VAL A 232 -12.77 4.15 -11.61
CA VAL A 232 -14.21 4.41 -11.61
C VAL A 232 -14.84 3.97 -12.94
N LEU A 233 -14.22 4.33 -14.08
CA LEU A 233 -14.66 3.91 -15.40
C LEU A 233 -14.58 2.38 -15.57
N ARG A 234 -13.51 1.74 -15.06
CA ARG A 234 -13.35 0.29 -15.10
C ARG A 234 -14.46 -0.43 -14.34
N VAL A 235 -14.77 0.01 -13.12
CA VAL A 235 -15.82 -0.57 -12.29
C VAL A 235 -17.20 -0.29 -12.90
N PHE A 236 -17.44 0.90 -13.46
CA PHE A 236 -18.65 1.18 -14.25
C PHE A 236 -18.83 0.16 -15.39
N ASN A 237 -17.79 -0.04 -16.20
CA ASN A 237 -17.83 -1.00 -17.31
C ASN A 237 -18.08 -2.44 -16.81
N LEU A 238 -17.44 -2.84 -15.71
CA LEU A 238 -17.66 -4.14 -15.08
C LEU A 238 -19.14 -4.34 -14.67
N HIS A 239 -19.77 -3.32 -14.09
CA HIS A 239 -21.18 -3.39 -13.68
C HIS A 239 -22.10 -3.48 -14.89
N MET A 240 -21.84 -2.69 -15.94
CA MET A 240 -22.57 -2.76 -17.20
C MET A 240 -22.49 -4.15 -17.85
N ASP A 241 -21.30 -4.77 -17.81
CA ASP A 241 -21.08 -6.11 -18.37
C ASP A 241 -21.79 -7.19 -17.55
N LYS A 242 -21.79 -7.06 -16.22
CA LYS A 242 -22.54 -7.91 -15.27
C LYS A 242 -24.05 -7.65 -15.22
N LYS A 243 -24.55 -6.69 -16.00
CA LYS A 243 -25.98 -6.29 -16.03
C LYS A 243 -26.49 -5.64 -14.73
N PHE A 244 -25.57 -5.14 -13.90
CA PHE A 244 -25.85 -4.31 -12.73
C PHE A 244 -26.04 -2.84 -13.15
N PHE A 245 -27.11 -2.60 -13.91
CA PHE A 245 -27.31 -1.31 -14.59
C PHE A 245 -27.67 -0.17 -13.63
N GLN A 246 -28.34 -0.46 -12.52
CA GLN A 246 -28.72 0.55 -11.54
C GLN A 246 -27.47 1.06 -10.83
N GLU A 247 -26.62 0.15 -10.39
CA GLU A 247 -25.33 0.41 -9.73
C GLU A 247 -24.37 1.13 -10.69
N ALA A 248 -24.28 0.70 -11.95
CA ALA A 248 -23.51 1.40 -12.96
C ALA A 248 -23.99 2.85 -13.14
N ASN A 249 -25.31 3.08 -13.19
CA ASN A 249 -25.87 4.43 -13.27
C ASN A 249 -25.54 5.27 -12.04
N VAL A 250 -25.61 4.70 -10.83
CA VAL A 250 -25.19 5.41 -9.59
C VAL A 250 -23.73 5.86 -9.69
N ILE A 251 -22.82 4.96 -10.10
CA ILE A 251 -21.40 5.29 -10.31
C ILE A 251 -21.23 6.42 -11.34
N GLU A 252 -21.94 6.32 -12.47
CA GLU A 252 -21.89 7.32 -13.53
C GLU A 252 -22.33 8.71 -13.05
N GLN A 253 -23.42 8.79 -12.28
CA GLN A 253 -23.92 10.06 -11.75
C GLN A 253 -22.99 10.63 -10.69
N GLU A 254 -22.59 9.82 -9.71
CA GLU A 254 -21.78 10.27 -8.58
C GLU A 254 -20.44 10.84 -9.04
N TYR A 255 -19.79 10.14 -9.97
CA TYR A 255 -18.48 10.51 -10.48
C TYR A 255 -18.53 11.31 -11.79
N LYS A 256 -19.73 11.69 -12.24
CA LYS A 256 -19.96 12.51 -13.44
C LYS A 256 -19.17 12.02 -14.65
N LEU A 257 -19.21 10.71 -14.92
CA LEU A 257 -18.43 10.11 -16.01
C LEU A 257 -18.83 10.74 -17.35
N LYS A 258 -17.81 11.06 -18.16
CA LYS A 258 -18.02 11.56 -19.52
C LYS A 258 -18.74 10.50 -20.35
N LYS A 259 -19.88 10.88 -20.95
CA LYS A 259 -20.72 9.94 -21.72
C LYS A 259 -19.95 9.24 -22.82
N GLU A 260 -19.00 9.94 -23.44
CA GLU A 260 -18.13 9.43 -24.49
C GLU A 260 -17.35 8.19 -24.03
N LEU A 261 -16.87 8.17 -22.78
CA LEU A 261 -16.13 7.05 -22.20
C LEU A 261 -17.05 5.87 -21.86
N CYS A 262 -18.31 6.15 -21.51
CA CYS A 262 -19.31 5.13 -21.18
C CYS A 262 -19.96 4.49 -22.42
N LYS A 263 -19.90 5.14 -23.60
CA LYS A 263 -20.54 4.68 -24.84
C LYS A 263 -20.26 3.21 -25.21
N PRO A 264 -19.02 2.69 -25.11
CA PRO A 264 -18.74 1.30 -25.45
C PRO A 264 -19.53 0.29 -24.59
N ALA A 265 -19.62 0.51 -23.28
CA ALA A 265 -20.40 -0.33 -22.37
C ALA A 265 -21.90 -0.13 -22.58
N ALA A 266 -22.34 1.12 -22.80
CA ALA A 266 -23.71 1.43 -23.14
C ALA A 266 -24.17 0.72 -24.43
N LYS A 267 -23.33 0.63 -25.45
CA LYS A 267 -23.61 -0.11 -26.68
C LYS A 267 -23.79 -1.61 -26.42
N ARG A 268 -22.99 -2.21 -25.54
CA ARG A 268 -23.16 -3.62 -25.13
C ARG A 268 -24.45 -3.84 -24.34
N ALA A 269 -24.80 -2.91 -23.45
CA ALA A 269 -26.07 -2.93 -22.73
C ALA A 269 -27.27 -2.77 -23.68
N PHE A 270 -27.16 -1.87 -24.66
CA PHE A 270 -28.15 -1.70 -25.72
C PHE A 270 -28.38 -3.01 -26.47
N SER A 271 -27.31 -3.68 -26.95
CA SER A 271 -27.41 -4.99 -27.61
C SER A 271 -28.12 -6.03 -26.76
N TYR A 272 -27.75 -6.13 -25.49
CA TYR A 272 -28.38 -7.06 -24.55
C TYR A 272 -29.90 -6.86 -24.46
N PHE A 273 -30.37 -5.63 -24.32
CA PHE A 273 -31.80 -5.36 -24.22
C PHE A 273 -32.54 -5.60 -25.55
N VAL A 274 -31.93 -5.29 -26.69
CA VAL A 274 -32.49 -5.62 -28.01
C VAL A 274 -32.64 -7.14 -28.18
N GLU A 275 -31.63 -7.91 -27.80
CA GLU A 275 -31.66 -9.38 -27.88
C GLU A 275 -32.73 -10.00 -26.96
N LYS A 276 -32.95 -9.39 -25.78
CA LYS A 276 -34.00 -9.79 -24.83
C LYS A 276 -35.40 -9.32 -25.22
N GLY A 277 -35.54 -8.44 -26.21
CA GLY A 277 -36.82 -7.85 -26.60
C GLY A 277 -37.28 -6.70 -25.69
N GLU A 278 -36.40 -6.19 -24.83
CA GLU A 278 -36.68 -5.08 -23.92
C GLU A 278 -36.44 -3.72 -24.60
N PHE A 279 -37.19 -3.45 -25.66
CA PHE A 279 -36.95 -2.34 -26.57
C PHE A 279 -37.04 -0.96 -25.93
N GLU A 280 -37.91 -0.78 -24.93
CA GLU A 280 -38.00 0.50 -24.21
C GLU A 280 -36.70 0.82 -23.47
N LYS A 281 -36.11 -0.18 -22.80
CA LYS A 281 -34.82 -0.01 -22.10
C LYS A 281 -33.68 0.23 -23.08
N ALA A 282 -33.66 -0.51 -24.20
CA ALA A 282 -32.72 -0.26 -25.28
C ALA A 282 -32.85 1.18 -25.82
N ALA A 283 -34.07 1.65 -26.11
CA ALA A 283 -34.31 3.00 -26.60
C ALA A 283 -33.84 4.08 -25.61
N LYS A 284 -34.08 3.89 -24.30
CA LYS A 284 -33.58 4.77 -23.24
C LYS A 284 -32.05 4.88 -23.27
N ILE A 285 -31.34 3.75 -23.36
CA ILE A 285 -29.87 3.72 -23.46
C ILE A 285 -29.38 4.40 -24.74
N GLY A 286 -29.99 4.06 -25.88
CA GLY A 286 -29.62 4.63 -27.19
C GLY A 286 -29.75 6.15 -27.21
N LYS A 287 -30.83 6.69 -26.63
CA LYS A 287 -31.05 8.13 -26.50
C LYS A 287 -30.08 8.76 -25.50
N TYR A 288 -29.93 8.18 -24.31
CA TYR A 288 -29.12 8.75 -23.24
C TYR A 288 -27.64 8.87 -23.61
N TYR A 289 -27.07 7.82 -24.20
CA TYR A 289 -25.67 7.81 -24.64
C TYR A 289 -25.47 8.29 -26.08
N LYS A 290 -26.53 8.78 -26.74
CA LYS A 290 -26.50 9.30 -28.12
C LYS A 290 -25.82 8.32 -29.09
N LEU A 291 -26.24 7.06 -29.08
CA LEU A 291 -25.75 6.06 -30.03
C LEU A 291 -26.15 6.46 -31.46
N SER A 292 -25.25 6.29 -32.41
CA SER A 292 -25.53 6.69 -33.79
C SER A 292 -26.56 5.76 -34.45
N LYS A 293 -27.27 6.27 -35.46
CA LYS A 293 -28.24 5.47 -36.23
C LYS A 293 -27.60 4.23 -36.86
N SER A 294 -26.34 4.31 -37.26
CA SER A 294 -25.62 3.16 -37.82
C SER A 294 -25.43 2.08 -36.75
N GLU A 295 -24.94 2.45 -35.57
CA GLU A 295 -24.68 1.50 -34.48
C GLU A 295 -25.96 0.81 -34.00
N ILE A 296 -27.05 1.56 -33.87
CA ILE A 296 -28.36 1.03 -33.51
C ILE A 296 -28.82 -0.01 -34.54
N LYS A 297 -28.68 0.30 -35.84
CA LYS A 297 -29.08 -0.61 -36.92
C LYS A 297 -28.21 -1.87 -36.98
N ASP A 298 -26.91 -1.74 -36.78
CA ASP A 298 -25.99 -2.88 -36.79
C ASP A 298 -26.31 -3.88 -35.66
N VAL A 299 -26.63 -3.36 -34.46
CA VAL A 299 -27.07 -4.19 -33.33
C VAL A 299 -28.42 -4.84 -33.62
N ALA A 300 -29.40 -4.08 -34.10
CA ALA A 300 -30.71 -4.62 -34.43
C ALA A 300 -30.65 -5.70 -35.54
N LEU A 301 -29.75 -5.55 -36.51
CA LEU A 301 -29.52 -6.54 -37.56
C LEU A 301 -28.94 -7.85 -37.00
N LYS A 302 -27.98 -7.77 -36.06
CA LYS A 302 -27.45 -8.96 -35.38
C LYS A 302 -28.52 -9.67 -34.57
N ALA A 303 -29.31 -8.93 -33.80
CA ALA A 303 -30.42 -9.49 -33.05
C ALA A 303 -31.47 -10.12 -33.99
N PHE A 304 -31.74 -9.50 -35.14
CA PHE A 304 -32.62 -10.06 -36.17
C PHE A 304 -32.13 -11.43 -36.64
N PHE A 305 -30.85 -11.57 -36.97
CA PHE A 305 -30.28 -12.86 -37.38
C PHE A 305 -30.41 -13.92 -36.29
N MET A 306 -30.07 -13.59 -35.04
CA MET A 306 -30.21 -14.51 -33.90
C MET A 306 -31.66 -14.97 -33.69
N LYS A 307 -32.62 -14.06 -33.88
CA LYS A 307 -34.06 -14.36 -33.73
C LYS A 307 -34.54 -15.30 -34.85
N MET A 308 -34.15 -15.02 -36.10
CA MET A 308 -34.45 -15.89 -37.24
C MET A 308 -33.87 -17.30 -37.08
N ASP A 309 -32.62 -17.41 -36.61
CA ASP A 309 -31.95 -18.70 -36.38
C ASP A 309 -32.60 -19.51 -35.25
N LYS A 310 -33.14 -18.83 -34.22
CA LYS A 310 -33.86 -19.46 -33.09
C LYS A 310 -35.33 -19.76 -33.36
N GLY A 311 -35.85 -19.40 -34.53
CA GLY A 311 -37.27 -19.55 -34.86
C GLY A 311 -38.21 -18.49 -34.29
N ASP A 312 -37.68 -17.41 -33.69
CA ASP A 312 -38.47 -16.29 -33.18
C ASP A 312 -38.77 -15.28 -34.31
N TYR A 313 -39.70 -15.65 -35.19
CA TYR A 313 -40.02 -14.89 -36.40
C TYR A 313 -40.82 -13.61 -36.14
N GLU A 314 -41.66 -13.57 -35.11
CA GLU A 314 -42.39 -12.35 -34.73
C GLU A 314 -41.45 -11.33 -34.08
N GLY A 315 -40.50 -11.77 -33.24
CA GLY A 315 -39.44 -10.89 -32.72
C GLY A 315 -38.56 -10.32 -33.84
N ALA A 316 -38.17 -11.16 -34.81
CA ALA A 316 -37.44 -10.70 -36.00
C ALA A 316 -38.25 -9.67 -36.83
N LYS A 317 -39.56 -9.88 -36.98
CA LYS A 317 -40.45 -9.00 -37.73
C LYS A 317 -40.58 -7.64 -37.06
N TYR A 318 -40.68 -7.62 -35.72
CA TYR A 318 -40.63 -6.40 -34.95
C TYR A 318 -39.32 -5.64 -35.20
N LEU A 319 -38.16 -6.31 -35.07
CA LEU A 319 -36.85 -5.68 -35.28
C LEU A 319 -36.70 -5.07 -36.68
N LYS A 320 -37.15 -5.78 -37.72
CA LYS A 320 -37.17 -5.28 -39.10
C LYS A 320 -37.94 -3.95 -39.20
N ARG A 321 -39.14 -3.89 -38.63
CA ARG A 321 -40.05 -2.75 -38.72
C ARG A 321 -39.53 -1.57 -37.89
N GLU A 322 -39.22 -1.82 -36.62
CA GLU A 322 -38.79 -0.81 -35.66
C GLU A 322 -37.48 -0.14 -36.09
N PHE A 323 -36.46 -0.94 -36.43
CA PHE A 323 -35.14 -0.43 -36.79
C PHE A 323 -34.97 -0.14 -38.28
N LYS A 324 -36.03 -0.33 -39.09
CA LYS A 324 -36.04 -0.14 -40.55
C LYS A 324 -34.84 -0.82 -41.20
N LEU A 325 -34.68 -2.12 -40.90
CA LEU A 325 -33.56 -2.93 -41.39
C LEU A 325 -33.61 -3.03 -42.92
N LYS A 326 -32.46 -2.88 -43.57
CA LYS A 326 -32.40 -2.90 -45.04
C LYS A 326 -32.71 -4.30 -45.58
N ARG A 327 -33.56 -4.35 -46.61
CA ARG A 327 -34.10 -5.60 -47.16
C ARG A 327 -33.02 -6.53 -47.70
N ASP A 328 -32.02 -5.99 -48.39
CA ASP A 328 -30.86 -6.71 -48.93
C ASP A 328 -30.09 -7.47 -47.84
N LYS A 329 -30.00 -6.91 -46.64
CA LYS A 329 -29.29 -7.52 -45.51
C LYS A 329 -30.05 -8.66 -44.84
N ILE A 330 -31.38 -8.63 -44.86
CA ILE A 330 -32.23 -9.61 -44.16
C ILE A 330 -32.71 -10.77 -45.04
N ILE A 331 -32.77 -10.59 -46.37
CA ILE A 331 -33.24 -11.62 -47.32
C ILE A 331 -32.46 -12.95 -47.19
N PRO A 332 -31.11 -12.96 -47.15
CA PRO A 332 -30.37 -14.23 -47.13
C PRO A 332 -30.76 -15.13 -45.95
N VAL A 333 -30.86 -14.55 -44.75
CA VAL A 333 -31.24 -15.28 -43.53
C VAL A 333 -32.72 -15.68 -43.56
N ALA A 334 -33.60 -14.84 -44.11
CA ALA A 334 -35.01 -15.20 -44.27
C ALA A 334 -35.23 -16.35 -45.26
N LYS A 335 -34.45 -16.42 -46.36
CA LYS A 335 -34.49 -17.56 -47.29
C LYS A 335 -34.06 -18.85 -46.60
N LYS A 336 -32.96 -18.81 -45.83
CA LYS A 336 -32.49 -19.96 -45.06
C LYS A 336 -33.54 -20.45 -44.06
N ALA A 337 -34.16 -19.54 -43.31
CA ALA A 337 -35.23 -19.89 -42.37
C ALA A 337 -36.48 -20.45 -43.06
N TYR A 338 -36.86 -19.91 -44.22
CA TYR A 338 -37.96 -20.41 -45.03
C TYR A 338 -37.74 -21.87 -45.45
N GLU A 339 -36.60 -22.18 -46.08
CA GLU A 339 -36.29 -23.54 -46.54
C GLU A 339 -36.19 -24.52 -45.37
N LEU A 340 -35.60 -24.10 -44.24
CA LEU A 340 -35.53 -24.91 -43.03
C LEU A 340 -36.93 -25.30 -42.52
N ASN A 341 -37.85 -24.33 -42.37
CA ASN A 341 -39.20 -24.61 -41.89
C ASN A 341 -39.99 -25.48 -42.86
N LYS A 342 -39.83 -25.25 -44.18
CA LYS A 342 -40.45 -26.07 -45.22
C LYS A 342 -39.98 -27.52 -45.12
N ASN A 343 -38.67 -27.74 -44.97
CA ASN A 343 -38.08 -29.08 -44.87
C ASN A 343 -38.48 -29.82 -43.58
N LEU A 344 -38.70 -29.08 -42.48
CA LEU A 344 -39.18 -29.63 -41.22
C LEU A 344 -40.71 -29.85 -41.17
N GLY A 345 -41.45 -29.52 -42.24
CA GLY A 345 -42.90 -29.67 -42.31
C GLY A 345 -43.69 -28.54 -41.65
N TYR A 346 -43.03 -27.47 -41.19
CA TYR A 346 -43.66 -26.26 -40.63
C TYR A 346 -44.16 -25.33 -41.75
N ILE A 347 -45.09 -25.82 -42.57
CA ILE A 347 -45.55 -25.15 -43.80
C ILE A 347 -46.15 -23.78 -43.55
N LYS A 348 -46.95 -23.62 -42.48
CA LYS A 348 -47.58 -22.33 -42.13
C LYS A 348 -46.51 -21.28 -41.79
N GLN A 349 -45.54 -21.63 -40.94
CA GLN A 349 -44.43 -20.77 -40.57
C GLN A 349 -43.58 -20.39 -41.78
N ALA A 350 -43.30 -21.36 -42.67
CA ALA A 350 -42.58 -21.10 -43.92
C ALA A 350 -43.32 -20.06 -44.79
N GLU A 351 -44.62 -20.24 -45.03
CA GLU A 351 -45.39 -19.27 -45.82
C GLU A 351 -45.50 -17.88 -45.16
N ASP A 352 -45.54 -17.82 -43.82
CA ASP A 352 -45.50 -16.56 -43.08
C ASP A 352 -44.15 -15.84 -43.24
N ILE A 353 -43.02 -16.55 -43.14
CA ILE A 353 -41.68 -16.02 -43.40
C ILE A 353 -41.59 -15.50 -44.85
N LYS A 354 -42.04 -16.30 -45.82
CA LYS A 354 -42.02 -15.95 -47.23
C LYS A 354 -42.81 -14.67 -47.48
N ARG A 355 -44.01 -14.57 -46.92
CA ARG A 355 -44.89 -13.39 -47.03
C ARG A 355 -44.27 -12.15 -46.41
N GLU A 356 -43.72 -12.25 -45.21
CA GLU A 356 -43.18 -11.11 -44.47
C GLU A 356 -41.83 -10.64 -45.04
N TYR A 357 -40.96 -11.54 -45.51
CA TYR A 357 -39.57 -11.21 -45.82
C TYR A 357 -39.17 -11.37 -47.29
N LEU A 358 -39.73 -12.36 -47.99
CA LEU A 358 -39.23 -12.76 -49.32
C LEU A 358 -40.09 -12.20 -50.46
N ILE A 359 -41.39 -12.11 -50.26
CA ILE A 359 -42.30 -11.45 -51.18
C ILE A 359 -42.05 -9.94 -51.03
N GLY A 360 -41.63 -9.30 -52.12
CA GLY A 360 -41.51 -7.84 -52.18
C GLY A 360 -42.83 -7.24 -51.78
N GLY A 361 -42.83 -6.13 -51.05
CA GLY A 361 -44.01 -5.27 -51.00
C GLY A 361 -44.26 -4.71 -52.40
N LYS A 362 -44.76 -5.55 -53.32
CA LYS A 362 -45.66 -5.03 -54.32
C LYS A 362 -46.92 -4.74 -53.51
N GLY A 363 -47.31 -3.47 -53.42
CA GLY A 363 -48.59 -3.09 -52.85
C GLY A 363 -49.73 -3.82 -53.55
N ILE A 364 -50.97 -3.47 -53.21
CA ILE A 364 -52.22 -4.06 -53.75
C ILE A 364 -52.14 -4.38 -55.26
N LEU A 365 -51.44 -3.57 -56.06
CA LEU A 365 -51.16 -3.77 -57.47
C LEU A 365 -50.40 -5.07 -57.83
N GLY A 366 -49.42 -5.53 -57.04
CA GLY A 366 -48.70 -6.77 -57.37
C GLY A 366 -49.46 -8.06 -57.10
N LYS A 367 -50.41 -8.03 -56.17
CA LYS A 367 -51.35 -9.14 -55.96
C LYS A 367 -52.34 -9.25 -57.12
N ILE A 368 -52.67 -8.14 -57.77
CA ILE A 368 -53.52 -8.08 -58.96
C ILE A 368 -52.74 -8.68 -60.16
N PHE A 369 -51.49 -8.25 -60.38
CA PHE A 369 -50.69 -8.79 -61.49
C PHE A 369 -50.34 -10.28 -61.36
N SER A 370 -50.12 -10.81 -60.15
CA SER A 370 -49.89 -12.27 -59.98
C SER A 370 -51.13 -13.12 -60.25
N LYS A 371 -52.34 -12.56 -60.06
CA LYS A 371 -53.60 -13.23 -60.38
C LYS A 371 -53.90 -13.19 -61.89
N ILE A 372 -53.47 -12.14 -62.59
CA ILE A 372 -53.64 -12.01 -64.04
C ILE A 372 -52.69 -12.96 -64.78
N SER A 373 -51.46 -13.16 -64.29
CA SER A 373 -50.51 -14.12 -64.89
C SER A 373 -50.89 -15.60 -64.68
N SER A 374 -51.79 -15.93 -63.76
CA SER A 374 -52.33 -17.29 -63.58
C SER A 374 -53.61 -17.56 -64.39
N LEU A 375 -54.09 -16.57 -65.14
CA LEU A 375 -55.29 -16.65 -66.00
C LEU A 375 -54.95 -16.62 -67.50
N GLN A 376 -53.67 -16.64 -67.86
CA GLN A 376 -53.20 -16.93 -69.21
C GLN A 376 -52.53 -18.30 -69.21
N VAL A 377 -53.37 -19.35 -69.22
CA VAL A 377 -53.06 -20.67 -69.77
C VAL A 377 -54.04 -20.88 -70.91
#